data_AF-A0A2W0B302-F1
#
_entry.id   AF-A0A2W0B302-F1
#
_cell.length_a   1.000
_cell.length_b   1.000
_cell.length_c   1.000
_cell.angle_alpha   90.00
_cell.angle_beta   90.00
_cell.angle_gamma   90.00
#
_symmetry.space_group_name_H-M   'P 1'
#
loop_
_entity.id
_entity.type
_entity.pdbx_description
1 polymer ?
#
loop_
_entity_poly.entity_id
_entity_poly.type
_entity_poly.pdbx_seq_one_letter_code
_entity_poly.pdbx_strand_id
1 'polypeptide(L)'
;KRITIGDVETMVLAAKQRSLYELTDAISSKDRVRALLVLDALLNSEEGEEAAIGHIYMLARTFRQMLVILEKNVRDSRTIWQALWQGFRVPPFAAEDVIRQARRYKSRRELSAALRLLARADLGLRSNPASKRLVLEKLVIDLCAEVPPAARQWTQEELVL
;
A
#
# COMPACT_ATOMS: atom_id res chain seq x y z
N LYS A 1 -23.67 -25.84 -13.79
CA LYS A 1 -23.71 -25.10 -12.51
C LYS A 1 -24.46 -23.79 -12.74
N ARG A 2 -25.47 -23.45 -11.93
CA ARG A 2 -26.13 -22.13 -11.96
C ARG A 2 -25.30 -21.16 -11.12
N ILE A 3 -24.97 -20.00 -11.67
CA ILE A 3 -24.33 -18.89 -10.94
C ILE A 3 -25.42 -18.19 -10.14
N THR A 4 -25.24 -18.04 -8.83
CA THR A 4 -26.17 -17.33 -7.95
C THR A 4 -25.71 -15.88 -7.72
N ILE A 5 -26.60 -15.03 -7.21
CA ILE A 5 -26.26 -13.64 -6.85
C ILE A 5 -25.13 -13.62 -5.79
N GLY A 6 -25.16 -14.54 -4.82
CA GLY A 6 -24.11 -14.64 -3.80
C GLY A 6 -22.73 -15.04 -4.37
N ASP A 7 -22.70 -15.83 -5.46
CA ASP A 7 -21.46 -16.13 -6.17
C ASP A 7 -20.89 -14.87 -6.83
N VAL A 8 -21.75 -14.05 -7.44
CA VAL A 8 -21.36 -12.78 -8.07
C VAL A 8 -20.83 -11.79 -7.02
N GLU A 9 -21.52 -11.61 -5.90
CA GLU A 9 -21.08 -10.72 -4.82
C GLU A 9 -19.72 -11.13 -4.26
N THR A 10 -19.51 -12.44 -4.05
CA THR A 10 -18.22 -12.98 -3.59
C THR A 10 -17.11 -12.69 -4.60
N MET A 11 -17.39 -12.87 -5.89
CA MET A 11 -16.43 -12.58 -6.96
C MET A 11 -16.10 -11.08 -7.06
N VAL A 12 -17.09 -10.19 -6.91
CA VAL A 12 -16.90 -8.74 -6.93
C VAL A 12 -16.01 -8.29 -5.76
N LEU A 13 -16.25 -8.79 -4.55
CA LEU A 13 -15.42 -8.49 -3.38
C LEU A 13 -13.97 -8.97 -3.58
N ALA A 14 -13.78 -10.17 -4.13
CA ALA A 14 -12.45 -10.69 -4.45
C ALA A 14 -11.73 -9.83 -5.51
N ALA A 15 -12.44 -9.35 -6.53
CA ALA A 15 -11.90 -8.48 -7.57
C ALA A 15 -11.45 -7.11 -7.01
N LYS A 16 -12.24 -6.52 -6.10
CA LYS A 16 -11.89 -5.27 -5.41
C LYS A 16 -10.62 -5.43 -4.56
N GLN A 17 -10.53 -6.52 -3.80
CA GLN A 17 -9.32 -6.80 -3.03
C GLN A 17 -8.09 -6.99 -3.92
N ARG A 18 -8.23 -7.70 -5.05
CA ARG A 18 -7.13 -7.85 -6.03
C ARG A 18 -6.62 -6.50 -6.55
N SER A 19 -7.53 -5.60 -6.92
CA SER A 19 -7.16 -4.27 -7.44
C SER A 19 -6.34 -3.45 -6.43
N LEU A 20 -6.63 -3.56 -5.13
CA LEU A 20 -5.83 -2.92 -4.08
C LEU A 20 -4.43 -3.54 -3.92
N TYR A 21 -4.31 -4.86 -4.08
CA TYR A 21 -3.01 -5.54 -4.08
C TYR A 21 -2.21 -5.25 -5.36
N GLU A 22 -2.87 -5.06 -6.49
CA GLU A 22 -2.25 -4.59 -7.74
C GLU A 22 -1.70 -3.17 -7.60
N LEU A 23 -2.45 -2.25 -6.97
CA LEU A 23 -1.96 -0.91 -6.65
C LEU A 23 -0.72 -0.98 -5.75
N THR A 24 -0.75 -1.85 -4.73
CA THR A 24 0.40 -2.07 -3.84
C THR A 24 1.61 -2.63 -4.60
N ASP A 25 1.39 -3.54 -5.55
CA ASP A 25 2.45 -4.08 -6.41
C ASP A 25 3.06 -2.99 -7.29
N ALA A 26 2.25 -2.15 -7.93
CA ALA A 26 2.70 -1.01 -8.73
C ALA A 26 3.53 -0.03 -7.91
N ILE A 27 3.05 0.36 -6.73
CA ILE A 27 3.76 1.27 -5.83
C ILE A 27 5.08 0.67 -5.36
N SER A 28 5.09 -0.59 -4.90
CA SER A 28 6.31 -1.22 -4.38
C SER A 28 7.35 -1.51 -5.46
N SER A 29 6.93 -1.67 -6.72
CA SER A 29 7.81 -1.73 -7.90
C SER A 29 8.28 -0.36 -8.38
N LYS A 30 7.85 0.74 -7.75
CA LYS A 30 8.14 2.13 -8.17
C LYS A 30 7.65 2.45 -9.59
N ASP A 31 6.67 1.69 -10.08
CA ASP A 31 6.05 1.90 -11.38
C ASP A 31 4.91 2.91 -11.24
N ARG A 32 5.28 4.19 -11.29
CA ARG A 32 4.35 5.32 -11.12
C ARG A 32 3.24 5.33 -12.17
N VAL A 33 3.56 5.01 -13.43
CA VAL A 33 2.58 5.03 -14.52
C VAL A 33 1.52 3.96 -14.26
N ARG A 34 1.95 2.73 -13.99
CA ARG A 34 1.03 1.64 -13.65
C ARG A 34 0.24 1.94 -12.39
N ALA A 35 0.86 2.52 -11.37
CA ALA A 35 0.18 2.82 -10.11
C ALA A 35 -0.95 3.85 -10.30
N LEU A 36 -0.73 4.88 -11.14
CA LEU A 36 -1.76 5.87 -11.45
C LEU A 36 -2.89 5.28 -12.30
N LEU A 37 -2.59 4.37 -13.24
CA LEU A 37 -3.62 3.66 -14.02
C LEU A 37 -4.51 2.78 -13.13
N VAL A 38 -3.91 2.04 -12.20
CA VAL A 38 -4.68 1.21 -11.25
C VAL A 38 -5.50 2.09 -10.30
N LEU A 39 -4.95 3.22 -9.84
CA LEU A 39 -5.70 4.19 -9.04
C LEU A 39 -6.91 4.75 -9.81
N ASP A 40 -6.72 5.14 -11.06
CA ASP A 40 -7.82 5.65 -11.90
C ASP A 40 -8.92 4.59 -12.07
N ALA A 41 -8.56 3.33 -12.34
CA ALA A 41 -9.52 2.23 -12.41
C ALA A 41 -10.29 2.03 -11.09
N LEU A 42 -9.61 2.13 -9.94
CA LEU A 42 -10.24 2.04 -8.61
C LEU A 42 -11.24 3.19 -8.38
N LEU A 43 -10.89 4.42 -8.76
CA LEU A 43 -11.72 5.60 -8.58
C LEU A 43 -12.87 5.70 -9.57
N ASN A 44 -12.78 5.03 -10.73
CA ASN A 44 -13.86 4.92 -11.71
C ASN A 44 -14.77 3.70 -11.48
N SER A 45 -14.59 2.97 -10.38
CA SER A 45 -15.48 1.87 -9.98
C SER A 45 -16.82 2.39 -9.43
N GLU A 46 -17.81 1.51 -9.24
CA GLU A 46 -19.15 1.87 -8.75
C GLU A 46 -19.15 2.65 -7.42
N GLU A 47 -18.15 2.44 -6.56
CA GLU A 47 -18.02 3.15 -5.27
C GLU A 47 -17.36 4.53 -5.42
N GLY A 48 -16.68 4.77 -6.53
CA GLY A 48 -16.09 6.06 -6.87
C GLY A 48 -15.06 6.59 -5.85
N GLU A 49 -14.99 7.92 -5.76
CA GLU A 49 -14.18 8.62 -4.74
C GLU A 49 -14.72 8.46 -3.31
N GLU A 50 -15.94 7.95 -3.12
CA GLU A 50 -16.50 7.73 -1.78
C GLU A 50 -15.79 6.59 -1.02
N ALA A 51 -15.24 5.61 -1.75
CA ALA A 51 -14.41 4.57 -1.17
C ALA A 51 -12.97 5.00 -0.83
N ALA A 52 -12.57 6.25 -1.12
CA ALA A 52 -11.19 6.72 -0.97
C ALA A 52 -10.61 6.48 0.44
N ILE A 53 -11.41 6.72 1.50
CA ILE A 53 -10.98 6.47 2.89
C ILE A 53 -10.74 4.97 3.12
N GLY A 54 -11.61 4.11 2.60
CA GLY A 54 -11.45 2.66 2.67
C GLY A 54 -10.21 2.18 1.94
N HIS A 55 -9.93 2.73 0.75
CA HIS A 55 -8.73 2.43 -0.03
C HIS A 55 -7.46 2.81 0.71
N ILE A 56 -7.37 4.02 1.30
CA ILE A 56 -6.22 4.41 2.11
C ILE A 56 -6.06 3.51 3.33
N TYR A 57 -7.15 3.20 4.04
CA TYR A 57 -7.11 2.29 5.19
C TYR A 57 -6.51 0.93 4.80
N MET A 58 -6.99 0.33 3.71
CA MET A 58 -6.53 -0.97 3.23
C MET A 58 -5.07 -0.93 2.77
N LEU A 59 -4.67 0.11 2.04
CA LEU A 59 -3.29 0.30 1.63
C LEU A 59 -2.37 0.44 2.85
N ALA A 60 -2.75 1.26 3.83
CA ALA A 60 -2.00 1.42 5.07
C ALA A 60 -1.92 0.12 5.89
N ARG A 61 -2.99 -0.69 5.89
CA ARG A 61 -3.00 -2.01 6.51
C ARG A 61 -1.97 -2.92 5.83
N THR A 62 -1.96 -2.99 4.51
CA THR A 62 -0.99 -3.79 3.74
C THR A 62 0.45 -3.35 3.99
N PHE A 63 0.72 -2.04 4.06
CA PHE A 63 2.06 -1.55 4.40
C PHE A 63 2.50 -1.92 5.82
N ARG A 64 1.59 -1.90 6.80
CA ARG A 64 1.88 -2.40 8.16
C ARG A 64 2.17 -3.91 8.16
N GLN A 65 1.47 -4.68 7.33
CA GLN A 65 1.74 -6.12 7.18
C GLN A 65 3.12 -6.37 6.57
N MET A 66 3.47 -5.62 5.51
CA MET A 66 4.81 -5.66 4.90
C MET A 66 5.91 -5.31 5.91
N LEU A 67 5.66 -4.36 6.82
CA LEU A 67 6.60 -4.02 7.88
C LEU A 67 6.86 -5.21 8.82
N VAL A 68 5.81 -5.87 9.30
CA VAL A 68 5.96 -7.07 10.15
C VAL A 68 6.67 -8.20 9.40
N ILE A 69 6.31 -8.42 8.13
CA ILE A 69 6.93 -9.42 7.25
C ILE A 69 8.44 -9.16 7.11
N LEU A 70 8.83 -7.91 6.88
CA LEU A 70 10.22 -7.49 6.79
C LEU A 70 10.96 -7.71 8.12
N GLU A 71 10.42 -7.21 9.23
CA GLU A 71 11.06 -7.29 10.56
C GLU A 71 11.21 -8.72 11.06
N LYS A 72 10.25 -9.59 10.73
CA LYS A 72 10.29 -11.02 11.09
C LYS A 72 11.02 -11.87 10.04
N ASN A 73 11.55 -11.27 8.97
CA ASN A 73 12.23 -11.97 7.86
C ASN A 73 11.40 -13.15 7.34
N VAL A 74 10.10 -12.93 7.14
CA VAL A 74 9.17 -13.92 6.58
C VAL A 74 9.51 -14.15 5.10
N ARG A 75 9.69 -15.41 4.70
CA ARG A 75 10.13 -15.77 3.34
C ARG A 75 9.14 -16.59 2.54
N ASP A 76 8.13 -17.16 3.20
CA ASP A 76 7.18 -18.08 2.59
C ASP A 76 5.79 -17.99 3.24
N SER A 77 4.81 -18.55 2.55
CA SER A 77 3.40 -18.53 2.96
C SER A 77 3.12 -19.36 4.21
N ARG A 78 4.01 -20.25 4.67
CA ARG A 78 3.80 -20.99 5.92
C ARG A 78 4.16 -20.11 7.12
N THR A 79 5.28 -19.39 7.03
CA THR A 79 5.80 -18.54 8.10
C THR A 79 5.00 -17.25 8.30
N ILE A 80 4.36 -16.71 7.25
CA ILE A 80 3.52 -15.51 7.36
C ILE A 80 2.37 -15.65 8.36
N TRP A 81 1.77 -16.85 8.47
CA TRP A 81 0.65 -17.09 9.39
C TRP A 81 1.07 -17.13 10.86
N GLN A 82 2.35 -17.38 11.13
CA GLN A 82 2.95 -17.27 12.46
C GLN A 82 3.32 -15.82 12.79
N ALA A 83 3.69 -15.03 11.78
CA ALA A 83 4.04 -13.62 11.95
C ALA A 83 2.80 -12.70 12.09
N LEU A 84 1.71 -12.99 11.37
CA LEU A 84 0.47 -12.19 11.38
C LEU A 84 -0.64 -12.84 12.22
N TRP A 85 -1.17 -12.11 13.21
CA TRP A 85 -2.28 -12.55 14.06
C TRP A 85 -3.63 -12.52 13.33
N GLN A 86 -4.63 -13.28 13.80
CA GLN A 86 -5.84 -13.62 13.01
C GLN A 86 -6.61 -12.42 12.42
N GLY A 87 -6.76 -11.30 13.14
CA GLY A 87 -7.43 -10.09 12.60
C GLY A 87 -6.56 -9.24 11.65
N PHE A 88 -5.27 -9.54 11.56
CA PHE A 88 -4.28 -8.79 10.78
C PHE A 88 -3.64 -9.62 9.67
N ARG A 89 -4.17 -10.82 9.40
CA ARG A 89 -3.73 -11.64 8.28
C ARG A 89 -4.13 -11.04 6.94
N VAL A 90 -3.31 -11.33 5.93
CA VAL A 90 -3.67 -11.15 4.53
C VAL A 90 -4.60 -12.29 4.09
N PRO A 91 -5.48 -12.09 3.10
CA PRO A 91 -6.17 -13.20 2.45
C PRO A 91 -5.17 -14.22 1.88
N PRO A 92 -5.49 -15.53 1.88
CA PRO A 92 -4.56 -16.56 1.39
C PRO A 92 -4.03 -16.30 -0.03
N PHE A 93 -4.87 -15.79 -0.93
CA PHE A 93 -4.47 -15.50 -2.31
C PHE A 93 -3.41 -14.40 -2.44
N ALA A 94 -3.28 -13.52 -1.43
CA ALA A 94 -2.35 -12.39 -1.45
C ALA A 94 -1.04 -12.67 -0.69
N ALA A 95 -0.90 -13.83 -0.04
CA ALA A 95 0.22 -14.11 0.85
C ALA A 95 1.58 -14.00 0.15
N GLU A 96 1.75 -14.67 -0.99
CA GLU A 96 3.00 -14.67 -1.75
C GLU A 96 3.31 -13.28 -2.33
N ASP A 97 2.29 -12.58 -2.81
CA ASP A 97 2.42 -11.24 -3.37
C ASP A 97 2.89 -10.25 -2.31
N VAL A 98 2.26 -10.24 -1.12
CA VAL A 98 2.64 -9.31 -0.05
C VAL A 98 4.05 -9.62 0.48
N ILE A 99 4.46 -10.90 0.53
CA ILE A 99 5.84 -11.27 0.87
C ILE A 99 6.81 -10.71 -0.18
N ARG A 100 6.53 -10.92 -1.47
CA ARG A 100 7.36 -10.41 -2.58
C ARG A 100 7.45 -8.89 -2.55
N GLN A 101 6.33 -8.20 -2.33
CA GLN A 101 6.26 -6.74 -2.24
C GLN A 101 7.06 -6.22 -1.03
N ALA A 102 6.94 -6.83 0.14
CA ALA A 102 7.69 -6.46 1.33
C ALA A 102 9.21 -6.54 1.11
N ARG A 103 9.69 -7.56 0.37
CA ARG A 103 11.11 -7.75 0.04
C ARG A 103 11.70 -6.68 -0.90
N ARG A 104 10.86 -5.87 -1.55
CA ARG A 104 11.34 -4.73 -2.36
C ARG A 104 11.89 -3.61 -1.49
N TYR A 105 11.34 -3.44 -0.29
CA TYR A 105 11.82 -2.48 0.70
C TYR A 105 13.07 -2.99 1.41
N LYS A 106 14.07 -2.13 1.59
CA LYS A 106 15.39 -2.52 2.13
C LYS A 106 15.52 -2.30 3.62
N SER A 107 14.63 -1.50 4.21
CA SER A 107 14.71 -1.17 5.63
C SER A 107 13.34 -0.87 6.22
N ARG A 108 13.25 -1.03 7.55
CA ARG A 108 12.14 -0.51 8.35
C ARG A 108 11.89 0.98 8.08
N ARG A 109 12.95 1.76 7.82
CA ARG A 109 12.86 3.20 7.59
C ARG A 109 12.05 3.52 6.33
N GLU A 110 12.22 2.78 5.24
CA GLU A 110 11.48 2.99 4.00
C GLU A 110 9.98 2.74 4.18
N LEU A 111 9.61 1.60 4.77
CA LEU A 111 8.20 1.29 5.06
C LEU A 111 7.59 2.28 6.06
N SER A 112 8.37 2.71 7.05
CA SER A 112 7.93 3.74 8.01
C SER A 112 7.71 5.10 7.32
N ALA A 113 8.54 5.47 6.35
CA ALA A 113 8.36 6.69 5.56
C ALA A 113 7.09 6.61 4.70
N ALA A 114 6.85 5.48 4.05
CA ALA A 114 5.62 5.24 3.29
C ALA A 114 4.37 5.30 4.19
N LEU A 115 4.42 4.73 5.39
CA LEU A 115 3.32 4.83 6.36
C LEU A 115 3.02 6.27 6.80
N ARG A 116 4.04 7.14 6.88
CA ARG A 116 3.83 8.58 7.14
C ARG A 116 3.17 9.29 5.96
N LEU A 117 3.50 8.92 4.72
CA LEU A 117 2.81 9.42 3.53
C LEU A 117 1.32 9.03 3.54
N LEU A 118 1.05 7.75 3.82
CA LEU A 118 -0.32 7.23 3.96
C LEU A 118 -1.10 7.95 5.06
N ALA A 119 -0.48 8.18 6.22
CA ALA A 119 -1.13 8.92 7.31
C ALA A 119 -1.44 10.37 6.95
N ARG A 120 -0.54 11.07 6.22
CA ARG A 120 -0.79 12.42 5.72
C ARG A 120 -1.96 12.46 4.74
N ALA A 121 -2.04 11.48 3.84
CA ALA A 121 -3.14 11.38 2.89
C ALA A 121 -4.48 11.03 3.57
N ASP A 122 -4.49 10.13 4.57
CA ASP A 122 -5.69 9.83 5.37
C ASP A 122 -6.23 11.09 6.06
N LEU A 123 -5.34 11.88 6.68
CA LEU A 123 -5.72 13.17 7.26
C LEU A 123 -6.27 14.11 6.19
N GLY A 124 -5.58 14.23 5.05
CA GLY A 124 -6.02 15.05 3.92
C GLY A 124 -7.41 14.70 3.40
N LEU A 125 -7.75 13.41 3.32
CA LEU A 125 -9.10 12.96 2.94
C LEU A 125 -10.15 13.30 4.00
N ARG A 126 -9.81 13.21 5.29
CA ARG A 126 -10.73 13.49 6.41
C ARG A 126 -10.96 14.99 6.62
N SER A 127 -10.12 15.85 6.05
CA SER A 127 -10.24 17.31 6.13
C SER A 127 -11.13 17.94 5.05
N ASN A 128 -11.99 17.15 4.39
CA ASN A 128 -12.89 17.60 3.33
C ASN A 128 -12.16 18.37 2.19
N PRO A 129 -11.24 17.70 1.46
CA PRO A 129 -10.45 18.35 0.42
C PRO A 129 -11.32 18.71 -0.79
N ALA A 130 -10.88 19.70 -1.57
CA ALA A 130 -11.56 20.07 -2.82
C ALA A 130 -11.58 18.93 -3.87
N SER A 131 -10.62 18.01 -3.81
CA SER A 131 -10.59 16.80 -4.65
C SER A 131 -9.92 15.65 -3.89
N LYS A 132 -10.65 14.55 -3.66
CA LYS A 132 -10.07 13.33 -3.05
C LYS A 132 -9.12 12.65 -4.04
N ARG A 133 -9.44 12.68 -5.34
CA ARG A 133 -8.56 12.20 -6.42
C ARG A 133 -7.17 12.82 -6.38
N LEU A 134 -7.07 14.15 -6.30
CA LEU A 134 -5.75 14.82 -6.25
C LEU A 134 -4.93 14.42 -5.01
N VAL A 135 -5.58 14.21 -3.85
CA VAL A 135 -4.91 13.71 -2.64
C VAL A 135 -4.31 12.32 -2.88
N LEU A 136 -5.06 11.43 -3.53
CA LEU A 136 -4.63 10.07 -3.83
C LEU A 136 -3.57 9.99 -4.91
N GLU A 137 -3.69 10.77 -5.99
CA GLU A 137 -2.69 10.84 -7.06
C GLU A 137 -1.36 11.35 -6.50
N LYS A 138 -1.39 12.40 -5.68
CA LYS A 138 -0.18 12.88 -4.99
C LYS A 138 0.42 11.83 -4.06
N LEU A 139 -0.42 11.12 -3.28
CA LEU A 139 0.05 10.01 -2.45
C LEU A 139 0.78 8.94 -3.29
N VAL A 140 0.20 8.53 -4.42
CA VAL A 140 0.80 7.52 -5.31
C VAL A 140 2.14 8.00 -5.88
N ILE A 141 2.20 9.25 -6.34
CA ILE A 141 3.43 9.87 -6.84
C ILE A 141 4.51 9.86 -5.76
N ASP A 142 4.19 10.31 -4.55
CA ASP A 142 5.14 10.39 -3.44
C ASP A 142 5.59 8.99 -2.95
N LEU A 143 4.71 7.98 -2.99
CA LEU A 143 5.06 6.59 -2.65
C LEU A 143 5.94 5.91 -3.71
N CYS A 144 5.79 6.31 -4.98
CA CYS A 144 6.62 5.83 -6.09
C CYS A 144 7.94 6.59 -6.22
N ALA A 145 8.11 7.72 -5.54
CA ALA A 145 9.39 8.39 -5.47
C ALA A 145 10.42 7.52 -4.73
N GLU A 146 11.70 7.66 -5.12
CA GLU A 146 12.79 7.14 -4.31
C GLU A 146 12.84 7.93 -3.00
N VAL A 147 13.02 7.23 -1.88
CA VAL A 147 13.32 7.90 -0.61
C VAL A 147 14.70 8.49 -0.80
N PRO A 148 14.88 9.83 -0.76
CA PRO A 148 16.21 10.41 -0.86
C PRO A 148 17.07 9.73 0.22
N PRO A 149 18.30 9.29 -0.12
CA PRO A 149 19.22 8.78 0.90
C PRO A 149 19.24 9.81 2.03
N ALA A 150 19.13 9.34 3.27
CA ALA A 150 19.09 10.21 4.44
C ALA A 150 20.14 11.29 4.23
N ALA A 151 19.69 12.55 4.08
CA ALA A 151 20.58 13.65 3.76
C ALA A 151 21.80 13.50 4.65
N ARG A 152 22.97 13.32 4.02
CA ARG A 152 24.26 13.20 4.71
C ARG A 152 24.21 14.30 5.75
N GLN A 153 24.10 13.95 7.03
CA GLN A 153 24.14 14.94 8.08
C GLN A 153 25.52 15.56 7.89
N TRP A 154 25.57 16.79 7.40
CA TRP A 154 26.80 17.56 7.39
C TRP A 154 27.18 17.64 8.87
N THR A 155 28.12 16.81 9.30
CA THR A 155 28.66 16.90 10.64
C THR A 155 29.40 18.23 10.68
N GLN A 156 29.22 19.00 11.75
CA GLN A 156 29.88 20.31 11.92
C GLN A 156 31.41 20.24 11.81
N GLU A 157 32.01 19.04 11.80
CA GLU A 157 33.43 18.79 11.61
C GLU A 157 33.94 19.09 10.19
N GLU A 158 33.08 19.12 9.16
CA GLU A 158 33.49 19.42 7.78
C GLU A 158 33.57 20.93 7.47
N LEU A 159 33.21 21.80 8.44
CA LEU A 159 33.28 23.27 8.29
C LEU A 159 34.55 23.89 8.93
N VAL A 160 35.52 23.07 9.30
CA VAL A 160 36.80 23.53 9.86
C VAL A 160 37.97 23.03 9.01
N LEU A 161 38.05 23.55 7.78
CA LEU A 161 39.25 23.62 6.94
C LEU A 161 39.22 24.96 6.19
#